data_AF-A0A2R6MEG9-F1
#
_entry.id   AF-A0A2R6MEG9-F1
#
_cell.length_a   1.000
_cell.length_b   1.000
_cell.length_c   1.000
_cell.angle_alpha   90.00
_cell.angle_beta   90.00
_cell.angle_gamma   90.00
#
_symmetry.space_group_name_H-M   'P 1'
#
loop_
_entity.id
_entity.type
_entity.pdbx_description
1 polymer ?
#
loop_
_entity_poly.entity_id
_entity_poly.type
_entity_poly.pdbx_seq_one_letter_code
_entity_poly.pdbx_strand_id
1 'polypeptide(L)'
;MALVGVFRSGHPLHFPVALGFYLGATLTMLIDGIGSIRADGRAWGLAAIGLAVVHFGAWIAWSAGVRPGSGLAIPEAIGAVLFAIWVWTTASRLRSSGRHG
;
A
#
# COMPACT_ATOMS: atom_id res chain seq x y z
N MET A 1 -5.39 11.97 -0.98
CA MET A 1 -4.09 11.47 -1.48
C MET A 1 -2.92 12.25 -0.87
N ALA A 2 -2.83 12.41 0.47
CA ALA A 2 -1.75 13.08 1.24
C ALA A 2 -0.65 13.83 0.43
N LEU A 3 -1.02 14.88 -0.32
CA LEU A 3 -0.15 15.63 -1.24
C LEU A 3 0.50 14.87 -2.43
N VAL A 4 0.33 13.56 -2.54
CA VAL A 4 0.67 12.78 -3.74
C VAL A 4 -0.11 13.32 -4.93
N GLY A 5 0.59 13.63 -6.02
CA GLY A 5 0.05 14.29 -7.21
C GLY A 5 0.12 15.83 -7.18
N VAL A 6 0.31 16.43 -6.00
CA VAL A 6 0.59 17.89 -5.89
C VAL A 6 2.03 18.16 -6.32
N PHE A 7 2.99 17.39 -5.77
CA PHE A 7 4.39 17.46 -6.17
C PHE A 7 4.67 16.45 -7.29
N ARG A 8 4.73 16.93 -8.53
CA ARG A 8 5.02 16.12 -9.72
C ARG A 8 6.50 15.72 -9.79
N SER A 9 6.81 14.69 -10.58
CA SER A 9 8.18 14.25 -10.84
C SER A 9 9.08 15.42 -11.22
N GLY A 10 10.29 15.46 -10.64
CA GLY A 10 11.24 16.56 -10.79
C GLY A 10 11.14 17.64 -9.70
N HIS A 11 10.05 17.72 -8.94
CA HIS A 11 9.95 18.61 -7.79
C HIS A 11 10.74 18.04 -6.59
N PRO A 12 11.50 18.85 -5.81
CA PRO A 12 12.30 18.36 -4.68
C PRO A 12 11.49 17.59 -3.61
N LEU A 13 10.25 18.02 -3.38
CA LEU A 13 9.34 17.38 -2.42
C LEU A 13 8.63 16.13 -2.95
N HIS A 14 8.78 15.77 -4.24
CA HIS A 14 8.10 14.61 -4.82
C HIS A 14 8.49 13.32 -4.10
N PHE A 15 9.80 13.05 -4.02
CA PHE A 15 10.32 11.83 -3.41
C PHE A 15 9.94 11.68 -1.92
N PRO A 16 10.18 12.65 -1.02
CA PRO A 16 9.84 12.48 0.40
C PRO A 16 8.34 12.31 0.64
N VAL A 17 7.49 13.01 -0.12
CA VAL A 17 6.03 12.87 0.00
C VAL A 17 5.55 11.50 -0.49
N ALA A 18 6.03 11.06 -1.66
CA ALA A 18 5.70 9.74 -2.18
C ALA A 18 6.18 8.63 -1.24
N LEU A 19 7.43 8.70 -0.77
CA LEU A 19 8.01 7.74 0.15
C LEU A 19 7.21 7.66 1.45
N GLY A 20 6.91 8.81 2.07
CA GLY A 20 6.14 8.87 3.32
C GLY A 20 4.73 8.30 3.17
N PHE A 21 4.01 8.68 2.10
CA PHE A 21 2.67 8.16 1.85
C PHE A 21 2.68 6.65 1.61
N TYR A 22 3.52 6.18 0.70
CA TYR A 22 3.51 4.77 0.29
C TYR A 22 4.04 3.83 1.37
N LEU A 23 5.09 4.21 2.11
CA LEU A 23 5.53 3.40 3.27
C LEU A 23 4.53 3.45 4.42
N GLY A 24 3.86 4.59 4.64
CA GLY A 24 2.74 4.68 5.58
C GLY A 24 1.58 3.76 5.19
N ALA A 25 1.25 3.68 3.91
CA ALA A 25 0.27 2.72 3.39
C ALA A 25 0.72 1.27 3.60
N THR A 26 2.00 0.96 3.32
CA THR A 26 2.59 -0.37 3.60
C THR A 26 2.40 -0.75 5.07
N LEU A 27 2.76 0.15 5.99
CA LEU A 27 2.64 -0.07 7.43
C LEU A 27 1.18 -0.25 7.87
N THR A 28 0.27 0.53 7.28
CA THR A 28 -1.17 0.41 7.54
C THR A 28 -1.69 -0.98 7.19
N MET A 29 -1.35 -1.49 6.01
CA MET A 29 -1.75 -2.83 5.57
C MET A 29 -1.15 -3.93 6.46
N LEU A 30 0.10 -3.75 6.90
CA LEU A 30 0.76 -4.68 7.83
C LEU A 30 0.05 -4.72 9.19
N ILE A 31 -0.24 -3.56 9.77
CA ILE A 31 -0.91 -3.46 11.08
C ILE A 31 -2.34 -4.01 11.00
N ASP A 32 -3.10 -3.64 9.96
CA ASP A 32 -4.44 -4.18 9.71
C ASP A 32 -4.42 -5.70 9.58
N GLY A 33 -3.46 -6.24 8.83
CA GLY A 33 -3.31 -7.67 8.65
C GLY A 33 -3.02 -8.42 9.95
N ILE A 34 -2.07 -7.91 10.75
CA ILE A 34 -1.77 -8.45 12.09
C ILE A 34 -3.01 -8.39 13.00
N GLY A 35 -3.70 -7.24 13.03
CA GLY A 35 -4.93 -7.07 13.80
C GLY A 35 -6.01 -8.06 13.40
N SER A 36 -6.20 -8.29 12.10
CA SER A 36 -7.17 -9.25 11.60
C SER A 36 -6.83 -10.69 11.96
N ILE A 37 -5.56 -11.09 11.93
CA ILE A 37 -5.15 -12.44 12.40
C ILE A 37 -5.46 -12.62 13.88
N ARG A 38 -5.22 -11.59 14.70
CA ARG A 38 -5.49 -11.62 16.15
C ARG A 38 -6.98 -11.65 16.48
N ALA A 39 -7.84 -11.25 15.55
CA ALA A 39 -9.30 -11.27 15.67
C ALA A 39 -9.94 -12.42 14.86
N ASP A 40 -9.22 -13.54 14.68
CA ASP A 40 -9.65 -14.75 13.96
C ASP A 40 -9.98 -14.56 12.45
N GLY A 41 -9.74 -13.38 11.90
CA GLY A 41 -9.85 -13.07 10.47
C GLY A 41 -8.60 -13.47 9.67
N ARG A 42 -8.18 -14.74 9.76
CA ARG A 42 -6.88 -15.20 9.22
C ARG A 42 -6.74 -15.00 7.71
N ALA A 43 -7.78 -15.27 6.92
CA ALA A 43 -7.71 -15.18 5.46
C ALA A 43 -7.42 -13.74 4.99
N TRP A 44 -8.18 -12.75 5.49
CA TRP A 44 -7.90 -11.34 5.19
C TRP A 44 -6.56 -10.91 5.78
N GLY A 45 -6.27 -11.31 7.01
CA GLY A 45 -5.05 -10.89 7.68
C GLY A 45 -3.78 -11.27 6.92
N LEU A 46 -3.72 -12.50 6.40
CA LEU A 46 -2.63 -12.94 5.53
C LEU A 46 -2.61 -12.19 4.18
N ALA A 47 -3.77 -11.89 3.59
CA ALA A 47 -3.84 -11.12 2.36
C ALA A 47 -3.28 -9.69 2.55
N ALA A 48 -3.69 -8.98 3.60
CA ALA A 48 -3.22 -7.63 3.90
C ALA A 48 -1.71 -7.58 4.20
N ILE A 49 -1.19 -8.55 4.96
CA ILE A 49 0.27 -8.71 5.16
C ILE A 49 0.97 -8.98 3.82
N GLY A 50 0.40 -9.84 2.97
CA GLY A 50 0.92 -10.12 1.64
C GLY A 50 1.04 -8.86 0.78
N LEU A 51 0.03 -8.00 0.76
CA LEU A 51 0.08 -6.70 0.06
C LEU A 51 1.23 -5.83 0.58
N ALA A 52 1.40 -5.75 1.91
CA ALA A 52 2.48 -4.99 2.53
C ALA A 52 3.86 -5.55 2.15
N VAL A 53 4.04 -6.87 2.20
CA VAL A 53 5.31 -7.53 1.85
C VAL A 53 5.66 -7.32 0.39
N VAL A 54 4.69 -7.44 -0.54
CA VAL A 54 4.92 -7.18 -1.97
C VAL A 54 5.33 -5.73 -2.19
N HIS A 55 4.65 -4.78 -1.53
CA HIS A 55 4.99 -3.37 -1.68
C HIS A 55 6.38 -3.03 -1.13
N PHE A 56 6.71 -3.55 0.05
CA PHE A 56 8.04 -3.38 0.64
C PHE A 56 9.13 -4.03 -0.23
N GLY A 57 8.86 -5.21 -0.78
CA GLY A 57 9.74 -5.88 -1.75
C GLY A 57 9.98 -5.04 -3.00
N ALA A 58 8.96 -4.33 -3.50
CA ALA A 58 9.12 -3.40 -4.62
C ALA A 58 10.08 -2.24 -4.30
N TRP A 59 10.03 -1.70 -3.07
CA TRP A 59 10.99 -0.69 -2.61
C TRP A 59 12.41 -1.24 -2.50
N ILE A 60 12.59 -2.46 -2.01
CA ILE A 60 13.90 -3.13 -1.92
C ILE A 60 14.47 -3.34 -3.33
N ALA A 61 13.69 -3.93 -4.24
CA ALA A 61 14.12 -4.19 -5.62
C ALA A 61 14.48 -2.88 -6.34
N TRP A 62 13.66 -1.83 -6.16
CA TRP A 62 13.95 -0.51 -6.69
C TRP A 62 15.24 0.08 -6.09
N SER A 63 15.46 -0.06 -4.78
CA SER A 63 16.70 0.41 -4.15
C SER A 63 17.94 -0.36 -4.62
N ALA A 64 17.78 -1.63 -5.00
CA ALA A 64 18.81 -2.48 -5.58
C ALA A 64 19.07 -2.21 -7.08
N GLY A 65 18.40 -1.23 -7.69
CA GLY A 65 18.64 -0.82 -9.08
C GLY A 65 17.70 -1.43 -10.12
N VAL A 66 16.66 -2.17 -9.71
CA VAL A 66 15.66 -2.68 -10.66
C VAL A 66 14.86 -1.51 -11.25
N ARG A 67 14.98 -1.31 -12.57
CA ARG A 67 14.38 -0.20 -13.33
C ARG A 67 13.82 -0.68 -14.68
N PRO A 68 12.62 -1.29 -14.73
CA PRO A 68 11.93 -1.64 -15.98
C PRO A 68 11.61 -0.48 -16.94
N GLY A 69 11.81 0.79 -16.57
CA GLY A 69 11.61 1.92 -17.49
C GLY A 69 12.13 3.25 -16.93
N SER A 70 12.29 4.24 -17.82
CA SER A 70 12.65 5.61 -17.45
C SER A 70 11.44 6.37 -16.91
N GLY A 71 11.63 7.14 -15.83
CA GLY A 71 10.64 8.10 -15.32
C GLY A 71 9.50 7.56 -14.45
N LEU A 72 9.25 6.24 -14.40
CA LEU A 72 8.25 5.66 -13.50
C LEU A 72 8.88 5.17 -12.19
N ALA A 73 8.41 5.71 -11.06
CA ALA A 73 8.70 5.12 -9.76
C ALA A 73 7.86 3.85 -9.58
N ILE A 74 8.46 2.69 -9.91
CA ILE A 74 7.83 1.36 -9.79
C ILE A 74 7.19 1.13 -8.41
N PRO A 75 7.83 1.50 -7.28
CA PRO A 75 7.22 1.31 -5.97
C PRO A 75 5.95 2.15 -5.77
N GLU A 76 5.85 3.32 -6.39
CA GLU A 76 4.67 4.19 -6.31
C GLU A 76 3.51 3.61 -7.11
N ALA A 77 3.76 3.15 -8.34
CA ALA A 77 2.74 2.53 -9.18
C ALA A 77 2.18 1.25 -8.55
N ILE A 78 3.05 0.36 -8.09
CA ILE A 78 2.66 -0.86 -7.37
C ILE A 78 1.92 -0.47 -6.08
N GLY A 79 2.46 0.46 -5.30
CA GLY A 79 1.85 0.94 -4.07
C GLY A 79 0.43 1.48 -4.26
N ALA A 80 0.19 2.27 -5.32
CA ALA A 80 -1.12 2.81 -5.63
C ALA A 80 -2.16 1.72 -5.89
N VAL A 81 -1.79 0.70 -6.68
CA VAL A 81 -2.66 -0.44 -6.99
C VAL A 81 -2.96 -1.25 -5.74
N LEU A 82 -1.94 -1.63 -4.98
CA LEU A 82 -2.12 -2.44 -3.77
C LEU A 82 -2.92 -1.70 -2.69
N PHE A 83 -2.66 -0.39 -2.52
CA PHE A 83 -3.43 0.45 -1.61
C PHE A 83 -4.90 0.57 -2.05
N ALA A 84 -5.17 0.72 -3.34
CA ALA A 84 -6.54 0.75 -3.86
C ALA A 84 -7.27 -0.59 -3.62
N ILE A 85 -6.60 -1.73 -3.83
CA ILE A 85 -7.12 -3.07 -3.53
C ILE A 85 -7.46 -3.18 -2.04
N TRP A 86 -6.56 -2.73 -1.16
CA TRP A 86 -6.79 -2.75 0.29
C TRP A 86 -7.99 -1.88 0.67
N VAL A 87 -8.05 -0.62 0.23
CA VAL A 87 -9.17 0.30 0.51
C VAL A 87 -10.50 -0.30 0.04
N TRP A 88 -10.55 -0.79 -1.19
CA TRP A 88 -11.78 -1.36 -1.76
C TRP A 88 -12.27 -2.58 -0.98
N THR A 89 -11.34 -3.48 -0.63
CA THR A 89 -11.67 -4.72 0.08
C THR A 89 -12.09 -4.43 1.51
N THR A 90 -11.39 -3.54 2.22
CA THR A 90 -11.76 -3.08 3.56
C THR A 90 -13.15 -2.44 3.55
N ALA A 91 -13.43 -1.53 2.63
CA ALA A 91 -14.74 -0.91 2.50
C ALA A 91 -15.84 -1.95 2.20
N SER A 92 -15.54 -2.94 1.36
CA SER A 92 -16.50 -4.00 1.03
C SER A 92 -16.80 -4.90 2.23
N ARG A 93 -15.79 -5.25 3.03
CA ARG A 93 -15.95 -6.05 4.25
C ARG A 93 -16.77 -5.31 5.30
N LEU A 94 -16.49 -4.03 5.53
CA LEU A 94 -17.26 -3.20 6.47
C LEU A 94 -18.74 -3.10 6.08
N ARG A 95 -19.03 -2.95 4.77
CA ARG A 95 -20.40 -2.94 4.25
C ARG A 95 -21.13 -4.27 4.50
N SER A 96 -20.46 -5.41 4.30
CA SER A 96 -21.06 -6.73 4.53
C SER A 96 -21.33 -6.99 6.00
N SER A 97 -20.45 -6.56 6.91
CA SER A 97 -20.65 -6.70 8.36
C SER A 97 -21.86 -5.91 8.86
N GLY A 98 -22.11 -4.71 8.33
CA GLY A 98 -23.26 -3.89 8.72
C GLY A 98 -24.61 -4.34 8.16
N ARG A 99 -24.66 -5.32 7.25
CA ARG A 99 -25.92 -5.88 6.70
C ARG A 99 -26.47 -7.07 7.50
N HIS A 100 -25.71 -7.58 8.47
CA HIS A 100 -26.04 -8.76 9.26
C HIS A 100 -26.13 -8.50 10.77
N GLY A 101 -26.02 -7.24 11.21
CA GLY A 101 -26.27 -6.79 12.59
C GLY A 101 -27.52 -5.94 12.64
#